data_AF-A0AAV7FCK5-F1
#
_entry.id   AF-A0AAV7FCK5-F1
#
_cell.length_a   1.000
_cell.length_b   1.000
_cell.length_c   1.000
_cell.angle_alpha   90.00
_cell.angle_beta   90.00
_cell.angle_gamma   90.00
#
_symmetry.space_group_name_H-M   'P 1'
#
loop_
_entity.id
_entity.type
_entity.pdbx_description
1 polymer ?
#
loop_
_entity_poly.entity_id
_entity_poly.type
_entity_poly.pdbx_seq_one_letter_code
_entity_poly.pdbx_strand_id
1 'polypeptide(L)'
;MENIEGTNEEQAQRPRRTIEDYVTQSPNTIRTSIITTTIQANNFDLKPQLIVMLQTHYQFGGLANEDPIDHLERFLDLCATFKYNGVSDDAARYRLFKFTLAGRAKT
;
A
#
# COMPACT_ATOMS: atom_id res chain seq x y z
N MET A 1 1.40 0.85 -52.55
CA MET A 1 0.14 1.28 -51.92
C MET A 1 -0.56 -0.03 -51.57
N GLU A 2 -0.75 -0.47 -50.33
CA GLU A 2 -0.70 0.11 -48.98
C GLU A 2 -0.51 -1.06 -47.99
N ASN A 3 0.14 -0.78 -46.85
CA ASN A 3 0.30 -1.70 -45.72
C ASN A 3 -1.03 -1.86 -44.98
N ILE A 4 -1.30 -3.04 -44.39
CA ILE A 4 -2.09 -3.13 -43.15
C ILE A 4 -1.43 -4.16 -42.22
N GLU A 5 -0.83 -3.63 -41.16
CA GLU A 5 -0.32 -4.30 -39.98
C GLU A 5 -1.47 -4.93 -39.17
N GLY A 6 -1.34 -6.19 -38.78
CA GLY A 6 -2.17 -6.84 -37.78
C GLY A 6 -1.43 -6.90 -36.45
N THR A 7 -1.85 -6.03 -35.52
CA THR A 7 -1.44 -5.90 -34.11
C THR A 7 -1.68 -7.21 -33.32
N ASN A 8 -0.65 -7.82 -32.73
CA ASN A 8 -0.18 -7.63 -31.35
C ASN A 8 -1.17 -8.08 -30.25
N GLU A 9 -1.02 -9.31 -29.76
CA GLU A 9 -1.45 -9.75 -28.43
C GLU A 9 -0.31 -10.53 -27.75
N GLU A 10 0.78 -9.83 -27.43
CA GLU A 10 1.81 -10.39 -26.55
C GLU A 10 1.33 -10.30 -25.09
N GLN A 11 0.71 -11.39 -24.64
CA GLN A 11 0.49 -11.67 -23.23
C GLN A 11 1.86 -11.63 -22.53
N ALA A 12 2.13 -10.57 -21.77
CA ALA A 12 3.34 -10.40 -20.98
C ALA A 12 3.43 -11.51 -19.92
N GLN A 13 4.00 -12.65 -20.31
CA GLN A 13 4.34 -13.77 -19.47
C GLN A 13 5.29 -13.28 -18.37
N ARG A 14 4.81 -13.22 -17.12
CA ARG A 14 5.70 -12.94 -15.99
C ARG A 14 6.73 -14.09 -15.94
N PRO A 15 8.05 -13.81 -16.00
CA PRO A 15 9.05 -14.86 -15.98
C PRO A 15 8.90 -15.67 -14.69
N ARG A 16 8.92 -17.00 -14.84
CA ARG A 16 8.79 -17.96 -13.76
C ARG A 16 10.01 -17.81 -12.84
N ARG A 17 9.83 -17.21 -11.67
CA ARG A 17 10.90 -17.02 -10.68
C ARG A 17 11.03 -18.26 -9.81
N THR A 18 12.26 -18.63 -9.48
CA THR A 18 12.53 -19.69 -8.50
C THR A 18 12.32 -19.16 -7.08
N ILE A 19 12.15 -20.05 -6.09
CA ILE A 19 12.00 -19.63 -4.68
C ILE A 19 13.22 -18.81 -4.23
N GLU A 20 14.42 -19.14 -4.71
CA GLU A 20 15.66 -18.44 -4.39
C GLU A 20 15.69 -16.98 -4.89
N ASP A 21 15.09 -16.71 -6.05
CA ASP A 21 14.99 -15.36 -6.62
C ASP A 21 14.12 -14.40 -5.78
N TYR A 22 13.26 -14.94 -4.90
CA TYR A 22 12.50 -14.12 -3.94
C TYR A 22 13.30 -13.79 -2.67
N VAL A 23 14.35 -14.55 -2.39
CA VAL A 23 15.22 -14.38 -1.21
C VAL A 23 16.29 -13.33 -1.48
N THR A 24 16.76 -13.22 -2.74
CA THR A 24 17.74 -12.21 -3.18
C THR A 24 17.06 -10.90 -3.61
N GLN A 25 16.34 -10.27 -2.69
CA GLN A 25 15.84 -8.91 -2.91
C GLN A 25 17.02 -7.93 -2.92
N SER A 26 17.15 -7.17 -4.02
CA SER A 26 18.13 -6.11 -4.20
C SER A 26 18.27 -5.25 -2.93
N PRO A 27 19.50 -4.90 -2.50
CA PRO A 27 19.77 -4.19 -1.23
C PRO A 27 19.12 -2.81 -1.12
N ASN A 28 18.54 -2.28 -2.21
CA ASN A 28 17.78 -1.03 -2.23
C ASN A 28 16.26 -1.21 -2.09
N THR A 29 15.76 -2.44 -1.92
CA THR A 29 14.34 -2.66 -1.61
C THR A 29 14.17 -2.53 -0.10
N ILE A 30 13.58 -1.41 0.33
CA ILE A 30 13.13 -1.23 1.71
C ILE A 30 12.32 -2.47 2.09
N ARG A 31 12.78 -3.20 3.13
CA ARG A 31 12.08 -4.35 3.72
C ARG A 31 10.81 -3.88 4.42
N THR A 32 9.80 -3.52 3.64
CA THR A 32 8.44 -3.36 4.12
C THR A 32 7.58 -4.41 3.42
N SER A 33 6.84 -5.18 4.20
CA SER A 33 5.83 -6.15 3.73
C SER A 33 4.73 -5.52 2.86
N ILE A 34 4.66 -4.18 2.84
CA ILE A 34 3.77 -3.39 2.00
C ILE A 34 4.55 -2.87 0.79
N ILE A 35 4.24 -3.42 -0.40
CA ILE A 35 4.71 -2.87 -1.67
C ILE A 35 4.08 -1.49 -1.84
N THR A 36 4.89 -0.44 -1.90
CA THR A 36 4.41 0.89 -2.27
C THR A 36 4.04 0.88 -3.76
N THR A 37 2.76 0.71 -4.09
CA THR A 37 2.26 0.90 -5.44
C THR A 37 2.52 2.35 -5.87
N THR A 38 3.30 2.52 -6.94
CA THR A 38 3.49 3.79 -7.64
C THR A 38 2.16 4.22 -8.27
N ILE A 39 1.34 4.93 -7.50
CA ILE A 39 0.12 5.55 -8.03
C ILE A 39 0.57 6.69 -8.96
N GLN A 40 0.19 6.64 -10.23
CA GLN A 40 0.34 7.70 -11.24
C GLN A 40 -0.54 8.94 -10.93
N ALA A 41 -0.86 9.21 -9.67
CA ALA A 41 -1.57 10.39 -9.22
C ALA A 41 -0.56 11.30 -8.52
N ASN A 42 -0.01 12.24 -9.28
CA ASN A 42 0.98 13.24 -8.85
C ASN A 42 0.41 14.27 -7.83
N ASN A 43 -0.72 14.00 -7.19
CA ASN A 43 -1.48 14.95 -6.36
C ASN A 43 -2.05 14.34 -5.06
N PHE A 44 -1.69 13.12 -4.68
CA PHE A 44 -2.09 12.57 -3.38
C PHE A 44 -1.16 13.05 -2.26
N ASP A 45 -1.43 14.24 -1.76
CA ASP A 45 -0.72 14.82 -0.62
C ASP A 45 -1.41 14.44 0.70
N LEU A 46 -0.75 13.57 1.45
CA LEU A 46 -1.14 13.30 2.83
C LEU A 46 -0.75 14.49 3.70
N LYS A 47 -1.75 15.19 4.24
CA LYS A 47 -1.53 16.31 5.16
C LYS A 47 -0.72 15.81 6.37
N PRO A 48 0.37 16.49 6.78
CA PRO A 48 1.16 16.09 7.95
C PRO A 48 0.32 15.94 9.22
N GLN A 49 -0.69 16.79 9.41
CA GLN A 49 -1.62 16.69 10.54
C GLN A 49 -2.39 15.37 10.56
N LEU A 50 -2.78 14.84 9.39
CA LEU A 50 -3.44 13.54 9.29
C LEU A 50 -2.49 12.41 9.68
N ILE A 51 -1.23 12.48 9.26
CA ILE A 51 -0.20 11.50 9.63
C ILE A 51 -0.01 11.48 11.14
N VAL A 52 0.13 12.65 11.78
CA VAL A 52 0.26 12.77 13.23
C VAL A 52 -0.99 12.21 13.93
N MET A 53 -2.19 12.53 13.45
CA MET A 53 -3.43 12.00 14.02
C MET A 53 -3.50 10.47 13.95
N LEU A 54 -3.13 9.87 12.82
CA LEU A 54 -3.08 8.41 12.65
C LEU A 54 -2.09 7.75 13.62
N GLN A 55 -0.91 8.35 13.77
CA GLN A 55 0.15 7.84 14.63
C GLN A 55 -0.15 7.99 16.12
N THR A 56 -1.00 8.95 16.51
CA THR A 56 -1.35 9.21 17.91
C THR A 56 -2.62 8.48 18.34
N HIS A 57 -3.65 8.43 17.49
CA HIS A 57 -4.99 7.97 17.88
C HIS A 57 -5.40 6.63 17.29
N TYR A 58 -4.78 6.22 16.18
CA TYR A 58 -5.15 5.00 15.46
C TYR A 58 -4.01 3.99 15.44
N GLN A 59 -3.01 4.12 16.31
CA GLN A 59 -1.84 3.26 16.30
C GLN A 59 -2.17 1.83 16.77
N PHE A 60 -1.47 0.85 16.20
CA PHE A 60 -1.46 -0.55 16.61
C PHE A 60 -0.03 -1.04 16.71
N GLY A 61 0.40 -1.37 17.93
CA GLY A 61 1.76 -1.79 18.24
C GLY A 61 2.03 -3.29 18.04
N GLY A 62 0.96 -4.08 17.90
CA GLY A 62 1.03 -5.54 17.93
C GLY A 62 1.33 -6.06 19.34
N LEU A 63 0.78 -5.41 20.37
CA LEU A 63 0.88 -5.84 21.76
C LEU A 63 -0.14 -6.94 22.06
N ALA A 64 0.10 -7.75 23.10
CA ALA A 64 -0.78 -8.87 23.43
C ALA A 64 -2.18 -8.45 23.92
N ASN A 65 -2.32 -7.20 24.33
CA ASN A 65 -3.57 -6.61 24.80
C ASN A 65 -4.29 -5.77 23.74
N GLU A 66 -3.76 -5.69 22.52
CA GLU A 66 -4.41 -5.01 21.41
C GLU A 66 -5.15 -6.04 20.53
N ASP A 67 -6.36 -5.69 20.11
CA ASP A 67 -7.15 -6.52 19.19
C ASP A 67 -6.97 -6.02 17.74
N PRO A 68 -6.48 -6.86 16.81
CA PRO A 68 -6.30 -6.50 15.41
C PRO A 68 -7.62 -6.24 14.67
N ILE A 69 -8.74 -6.87 15.08
CA ILE A 69 -10.05 -6.68 14.45
C ILE A 69 -10.59 -5.30 14.80
N ASP A 70 -10.59 -4.96 16.08
CA ASP A 70 -10.90 -3.64 16.60
C ASP A 70 -10.09 -2.53 15.92
N HIS A 71 -8.79 -2.77 15.69
CA HIS A 71 -7.95 -1.83 14.97
C HIS A 71 -8.42 -1.61 13.53
N LEU A 72 -8.74 -2.70 12.83
CA LEU A 72 -9.20 -2.65 11.44
C LEU A 72 -10.55 -1.92 11.33
N GLU A 73 -11.50 -2.19 12.22
CA GLU A 73 -12.81 -1.53 12.22
C GLU A 73 -12.66 -0.01 12.41
N ARG A 74 -11.91 0.43 13.44
CA ARG A 74 -11.64 1.85 13.69
C ARG A 74 -10.95 2.52 12.50
N PHE A 75 -10.03 1.80 11.85
CA PHE A 75 -9.33 2.31 10.67
C PHE A 75 -10.27 2.46 9.46
N LEU A 76 -11.17 1.51 9.22
CA LEU A 76 -12.13 1.56 8.13
C LEU A 76 -13.17 2.68 8.34
N ASP A 77 -13.66 2.84 9.56
CA ASP A 77 -14.54 3.96 9.95
C ASP A 77 -13.87 5.31 9.69
N LEU A 78 -12.60 5.43 10.08
CA LEU A 78 -11.82 6.63 9.79
C LEU A 78 -11.69 6.86 8.28
N CYS A 79 -11.37 5.83 7.50
CA CYS A 79 -11.25 5.95 6.05
C CYS A 79 -12.55 6.37 5.37
N ALA A 80 -13.71 5.99 5.92
CA ALA A 80 -15.00 6.42 5.39
C ALA A 80 -15.23 7.94 5.50
N THR A 81 -14.49 8.64 6.37
CA THR A 81 -14.57 10.10 6.52
C THR A 81 -13.76 10.88 5.47
N PHE A 82 -12.84 10.21 4.77
CA PHE A 82 -11.96 10.83 3.80
C PHE A 82 -12.32 10.41 2.38
N LYS A 83 -12.37 11.39 1.48
CA LYS A 83 -12.46 11.13 0.04
C LYS A 83 -11.32 11.88 -0.66
N TYR A 84 -10.57 11.14 -1.47
CA TYR A 84 -9.45 11.68 -2.22
C TYR A 84 -9.78 11.66 -3.70
N ASN A 85 -9.83 12.85 -4.32
CA ASN A 85 -10.14 12.96 -5.74
C ASN A 85 -9.03 12.30 -6.57
N GLY A 86 -9.42 11.44 -7.51
CA GLY A 86 -8.47 10.77 -8.41
C GLY A 86 -7.64 9.66 -7.78
N VAL A 87 -7.95 9.23 -6.56
CA VAL A 87 -7.31 8.07 -5.90
C VAL A 87 -8.37 7.07 -5.50
N SER A 88 -8.14 5.78 -5.79
CA SER A 88 -9.06 4.74 -5.34
C SER A 88 -9.02 4.62 -3.82
N ASP A 89 -10.19 4.33 -3.23
CA ASP A 89 -10.33 4.19 -1.77
C ASP A 89 -9.32 3.18 -1.21
N ASP A 90 -9.12 2.04 -1.90
CA ASP A 90 -8.17 1.02 -1.46
C ASP A 90 -6.72 1.52 -1.50
N ALA A 91 -6.33 2.29 -2.52
CA ALA A 91 -4.99 2.84 -2.59
C ALA A 91 -4.74 3.88 -1.50
N ALA A 92 -5.75 4.69 -1.15
CA ALA A 92 -5.68 5.61 -0.03
C ALA A 92 -5.59 4.84 1.30
N ARG A 93 -6.43 3.83 1.51
CA ARG A 93 -6.43 2.95 2.68
C ARG A 93 -5.07 2.30 2.90
N TYR A 94 -4.50 1.63 1.89
CA TYR A 94 -3.17 1.01 2.03
C TYR A 94 -2.08 2.01 2.40
N ARG A 95 -2.16 3.23 1.85
CA ARG A 95 -1.17 4.27 2.13
C ARG A 95 -1.34 4.92 3.50
N LEU A 96 -2.55 4.96 4.05
CA LEU A 96 -2.85 5.44 5.40
C LEU A 96 -2.54 4.37 6.46
N PHE A 97 -2.87 3.12 6.20
CA PHE A 97 -2.70 1.98 7.12
C PHE A 97 -1.26 1.84 7.61
N LYS A 98 -0.26 2.08 6.76
CA LYS A 98 1.15 2.04 7.20
C LYS A 98 1.49 3.01 8.34
N PHE A 99 0.73 4.11 8.48
CA PHE A 99 0.93 5.10 9.53
C PHE A 99 0.22 4.72 10.84
N THR A 100 -0.70 3.76 10.78
CA THR A 100 -1.37 3.21 11.95
C THR A 100 -0.56 2.07 12.58
N LEU A 101 0.44 1.51 11.89
CA LEU A 101 1.29 0.45 12.44
C LEU A 101 2.51 0.97 13.22
N ALA A 102 2.80 0.32 14.34
CA ALA A 102 3.98 0.57 15.16
C ALA A 102 4.53 -0.73 15.78
N GLY A 103 5.67 -0.61 16.47
CA GLY A 103 6.27 -1.73 17.21
C GLY A 103 6.40 -2.99 16.36
N ARG A 104 5.94 -4.12 16.90
CA ARG A 104 6.01 -5.43 16.23
C ARG A 104 5.10 -5.52 15.02
N ALA A 105 4.00 -4.76 14.97
CA ALA A 105 3.10 -4.78 13.83
C ALA A 105 3.69 -4.14 12.56
N LYS A 106 4.75 -3.33 12.70
CA LYS A 106 5.40 -2.64 11.57
C LYS A 106 6.53 -3.46 10.93
N THR A 107 6.99 -4.54 11.55
CA THR A 107 8.29 -5.18 11.26
C THR A 107 8.18 -6.65 10.93
#